data_AF-A0A2D5QL73-F1
#
_entry.id   AF-A0A2D5QL73-F1
#
_cell.length_a   1.000
_cell.length_b   1.000
_cell.length_c   1.000
_cell.angle_alpha   90.00
_cell.angle_beta   90.00
_cell.angle_gamma   90.00
#
_symmetry.space_group_name_H-M   'P 1'
#
loop_
_entity.id
_entity.type
_entity.pdbx_description
1 polymer ?
#
loop_
_entity_poly.entity_id
_entity_poly.type
_entity_poly.pdbx_seq_one_letter_code
_entity_poly.pdbx_strand_id
1 'polypeptide(L)' 'MKSIIWFRNDLRIDDNPALRAACENSTEVNAVF' A
#
# COMPACT_ATOMS: atom_id res chain seq x y z
N MET A 1 12.02 6.39 1.59
CA MET A 1 12.03 5.45 0.44
C MET A 1 10.65 5.52 -0.22
N LYS A 2 10.56 5.34 -1.55
CA LYS A 2 9.28 5.31 -2.26
C LYS A 2 8.83 3.86 -2.47
N SER A 3 7.55 3.59 -2.29
CA SER A 3 6.96 2.26 -2.45
C SER A 3 5.76 2.28 -3.37
N ILE A 4 5.45 1.12 -3.94
CA ILE A 4 4.25 0.90 -4.75
C ILE A 4 3.41 -0.14 -4.03
N ILE A 5 2.10 0.12 -3.92
CA ILE A 5 1.11 -0.89 -3.57
C ILE A 5 0.31 -1.24 -4.80
N TRP A 6 0.27 -2.53 -5.12
CA TRP A 6 -0.55 -3.04 -6.20
C TRP A 6 -1.75 -3.78 -5.62
N PHE A 7 -2.90 -3.12 -5.69
CA PHE A 7 -4.18 -3.73 -5.36
C PHE A 7 -4.55 -4.71 -6.48
N ARG A 8 -4.82 -5.97 -6.16
CA ARG A 8 -5.19 -7.00 -7.15
C ARG A 8 -6.67 -7.36 -7.04
N ASN A 9 -7.02 -8.14 -6.03
CA ASN A 9 -8.40 -8.53 -5.74
C ASN A 9 -8.94 -7.82 -4.49
N ASP A 10 -8.10 -7.01 -3.84
CA ASP A 10 -8.35 -6.49 -2.50
C ASP A 10 -8.36 -4.96 -2.50
N LEU A 11 -9.44 -4.40 -3.05
CA LEU A 11 -9.68 -2.96 -3.14
C LEU A 11 -10.14 -2.38 -1.79
N ARG A 12 -9.33 -2.56 -0.76
CA ARG A 12 -9.59 -2.01 0.58
C ARG A 12 -8.37 -1.33 1.15
N ILE A 13 -8.64 -0.26 1.89
CA ILE A 13 -7.65 0.54 2.61
C ILE A 13 -7.55 0.02 4.06
N ASP A 14 -8.70 -0.12 4.72
CA ASP A 14 -8.76 -0.68 6.08
C ASP A 14 -8.46 -2.18 6.10
N ASP A 15 -7.79 -2.61 7.16
CA ASP A 15 -7.33 -3.99 7.34
C ASP A 15 -6.58 -4.55 6.10
N ASN A 16 -5.69 -3.72 5.55
CA ASN A 16 -4.75 -4.11 4.51
C ASN A 16 -3.31 -4.09 5.08
N PRO A 17 -2.80 -5.24 5.57
CA PRO A 17 -1.47 -5.31 6.16
C PRO A 17 -0.36 -4.86 5.21
N ALA A 18 -0.50 -5.13 3.92
CA ALA A 18 0.49 -4.75 2.91
C ALA A 18 0.52 -3.22 2.72
N LEU A 19 -0.64 -2.57 2.66
CA LEU A 19 -0.73 -1.11 2.62
C LEU A 19 -0.18 -0.48 3.89
N ARG A 20 -0.54 -1.01 5.06
CA ARG A 20 -0.03 -0.51 6.35
C ARG A 20 1.50 -0.59 6.41
N ALA A 21 2.08 -1.74 6.06
CA ALA A 21 3.53 -1.90 6.03
C ALA A 21 4.19 -0.93 5.04
N ALA A 22 3.59 -0.70 3.86
CA ALA A 22 4.11 0.26 2.89
C ALA A 22 4.14 1.68 3.48
N CYS A 23 3.06 2.11 4.13
CA CYS A 23 2.97 3.44 4.76
C CYS A 23 3.94 3.61 5.94
N GLU A 24 4.16 2.57 6.76
CA GLU A 24 5.08 2.63 7.91
C GLU A 24 6.55 2.73 7.48
N ASN A 25 6.91 2.14 6.34
CA ASN A 25 8.30 2.03 5.89
C ASN A 25 8.68 3.02 4.78
N SER A 26 7.74 3.85 4.32
CA SER A 26 7.93 4.70 3.14
C SER A 26 7.44 6.13 3.38
N THR A 27 8.17 7.08 2.81
CA THR A 27 7.79 8.50 2.83
C THR A 27 6.72 8.82 1.77
N GLU A 28 6.56 7.94 0.78
CA GLU A 28 5.60 8.07 -0.30
C GLU A 28 5.17 6.66 -0.75
N VAL A 29 3.87 6.44 -0.90
CA VAL A 29 3.29 5.19 -1.39
C VAL A 29 2.39 5.50 -2.59
N ASN A 30 2.72 4.94 -3.74
CA ASN A 30 1.90 5.06 -4.94
C ASN A 30 1.00 3.82 -5.04
N ALA A 31 -0.31 4.04 -5.04
CA ALA A 31 -1.32 2.99 -5.17
C ALA A 31 -1.69 2.78 -6.65
N VAL A 32 -1.62 1.54 -7.12
CA VAL A 32 -2.00 1.13 -8.48
C VAL A 32 -2.92 -0.10 -8.43
N PHE A 33 -3.69 -0.32 -9.50
CA PHE A 33 -4.62 -1.45 -9.65
C PHE A 33 -4.43 -2.09 -11.03
#